data_AF-A0A2M7U3E5-F1
#
_entry.id   AF-A0A2M7U3E5-F1
#
_cell.length_a   1.000
_cell.length_b   1.000
_cell.length_c   1.000
_cell.angle_alpha   90.00
_cell.angle_beta   90.00
_cell.angle_gamma   90.00
#
_symmetry.space_group_name_H-M   'P 1'
#
loop_
_entity.id
_entity.type
_entity.pdbx_description
1 polymer ?
#
loop_
_entity_poly.entity_id
_entity_poly.type
_entity_poly.pdbx_seq_one_letter_code
_entity_poly.pdbx_strand_id
1 'polypeptide(L)'
;MKIVHQLIKITVNEFVRDNVAQMAAALSYYALFAIPSIFLISLQVLNIFLADEQSQYTLIAQISELTGGANLDIILFIIAHLREYSLQGTLVQWVGVGALVISALGAFGHLQASLNTIFNIAPHPDRSIFVTFKKRVLSVTFVLLIALVILLSFV
;
A
#
# COMPACT_ATOMS: atom_id res chain seq x y z
N MET A 1 12.02 -20.79 35.48
CA MET A 1 12.87 -20.83 34.27
C MET A 1 12.43 -21.87 33.22
N LYS A 2 12.05 -23.11 33.57
CA LYS A 2 11.69 -24.15 32.57
C LYS A 2 10.52 -23.76 31.65
N ILE A 3 9.50 -23.09 32.17
CA ILE A 3 8.30 -22.66 31.41
C ILE A 3 8.65 -21.65 30.32
N VAL A 4 9.49 -20.65 30.64
CA VAL A 4 9.93 -19.63 29.66
C VAL A 4 10.71 -20.27 28.51
N HIS A 5 11.60 -21.21 28.84
CA HIS A 5 12.36 -21.94 27.81
C HIS A 5 11.45 -22.79 26.92
N GLN A 6 10.44 -23.42 27.50
CA GLN A 6 9.48 -24.25 26.78
C GLN A 6 8.57 -23.41 25.87
N LEU A 7 8.11 -22.24 26.35
CA LEU A 7 7.37 -21.26 25.54
C LEU A 7 8.19 -20.77 24.35
N ILE A 8 9.44 -20.34 24.58
CA ILE A 8 10.33 -19.88 23.50
C ILE A 8 10.51 -20.99 22.45
N LYS A 9 10.73 -22.23 22.91
CA LYS A 9 10.92 -23.38 22.01
C LYS A 9 9.67 -23.67 21.18
N ILE A 10 8.48 -23.56 21.77
CA ILE A 10 7.20 -23.69 21.06
C ILE A 10 7.04 -22.54 20.04
N THR A 11 7.24 -21.28 20.45
CA THR A 11 7.11 -20.12 19.56
C THR A 11 8.05 -20.18 18.38
N VAL A 12 9.32 -20.55 18.58
CA VAL A 12 10.29 -20.70 17.47
C VAL A 12 9.88 -21.83 16.53
N ASN A 13 9.41 -22.96 17.08
CA ASN A 13 9.00 -24.09 16.24
C ASN A 13 7.74 -23.77 15.42
N GLU A 14 6.76 -23.09 16.01
CA GLU A 14 5.57 -22.58 15.31
C GLU A 14 5.94 -21.52 14.27
N PHE A 15 6.85 -20.58 14.60
CA PHE A 15 7.31 -19.55 13.67
C PHE A 15 7.97 -20.13 12.41
N VAL A 16 8.78 -21.19 12.57
CA VAL A 16 9.39 -21.90 11.45
C VAL A 16 8.35 -22.71 10.69
N ARG A 17 7.46 -23.43 11.41
CA ARG A 17 6.40 -24.25 10.80
C ARG A 17 5.46 -23.42 9.94
N ASP A 18 5.09 -22.24 10.41
CA ASP A 18 4.15 -21.35 9.72
C ASP A 18 4.84 -20.49 8.64
N ASN A 19 6.14 -20.70 8.36
CA ASN A 19 6.92 -19.96 7.34
C ASN A 19 6.81 -18.44 7.47
N VAL A 20 6.72 -17.93 8.70
CA VAL A 20 6.45 -16.51 8.98
C VAL A 20 7.50 -15.60 8.32
N ALA A 21 8.76 -16.05 8.26
CA ALA A 21 9.83 -15.30 7.58
C ALA A 21 9.56 -15.10 6.08
N GLN A 22 9.07 -16.14 5.37
CA GLN A 22 8.72 -16.04 3.96
C GLN A 22 7.50 -15.13 3.75
N MET A 23 6.53 -15.20 4.66
CA MET A 23 5.34 -14.35 4.62
C MET A 23 5.68 -12.89 4.89
N ALA A 24 6.58 -12.62 5.84
CA ALA A 24 7.11 -11.30 6.11
C ALA A 24 7.88 -10.75 4.89
N ALA A 25 8.75 -11.57 4.28
CA ALA A 25 9.46 -11.18 3.07
C ALA A 25 8.51 -10.87 1.90
N ALA A 26 7.51 -11.73 1.66
CA ALA A 26 6.48 -11.49 0.65
C ALA A 26 5.71 -10.19 0.93
N LEU A 27 5.32 -9.96 2.19
CA LEU A 27 4.61 -8.76 2.58
C LEU A 27 5.44 -7.49 2.37
N SER A 28 6.72 -7.50 2.75
CA SER A 28 7.65 -6.39 2.49
C SER A 28 7.80 -6.11 1.00
N TYR A 29 7.89 -7.17 0.18
CA TYR A 29 7.93 -7.04 -1.29
C TYR A 29 6.65 -6.38 -1.80
N TYR A 30 5.47 -6.86 -1.37
CA TYR A 30 4.18 -6.26 -1.73
C TYR A 30 4.04 -4.81 -1.26
N ALA A 31 4.49 -4.48 -0.05
CA ALA A 31 4.47 -3.12 0.48
C ALA A 31 5.38 -2.18 -0.34
N LEU A 32 6.54 -2.65 -0.76
CA LEU A 32 7.49 -1.90 -1.58
C LEU A 32 6.90 -1.46 -2.93
N PHE A 33 6.03 -2.29 -3.53
CA PHE A 33 5.29 -1.91 -4.75
C PHE A 33 3.97 -1.17 -4.48
N ALA A 34 3.33 -1.42 -3.33
CA ALA A 34 2.05 -0.80 -2.98
C ALA A 34 2.18 0.64 -2.47
N ILE A 35 3.20 0.95 -1.65
CA ILE A 35 3.38 2.28 -1.06
C ILE A 35 3.50 3.36 -2.14
N PRO A 36 4.38 3.23 -3.15
CA PRO A 36 4.45 4.20 -4.24
C PRO A 36 3.12 4.30 -4.99
N SER A 37 2.46 3.17 -5.27
CA SER A 37 1.19 3.12 -5.99
C SER A 37 0.07 3.88 -5.26
N ILE A 38 -0.05 3.68 -3.94
CA ILE A 38 -1.04 4.37 -3.10
C ILE A 38 -0.73 5.87 -3.05
N PHE A 39 0.54 6.23 -2.84
CA PHE A 39 0.98 7.62 -2.82
C PHE A 39 0.67 8.35 -4.14
N LEU A 40 0.93 7.69 -5.26
CA LEU A 40 0.61 8.19 -6.59
C LEU A 40 -0.89 8.43 -6.81
N ILE A 41 -1.73 7.47 -6.41
CA ILE A 41 -3.18 7.61 -6.50
C ILE A 41 -3.62 8.79 -5.63
N SER A 42 -3.09 8.91 -4.41
CA SER A 42 -3.41 10.02 -3.52
C SER A 42 -3.02 11.39 -4.09
N LEU A 43 -1.86 11.52 -4.76
CA LEU A 43 -1.46 12.75 -5.45
C LEU A 43 -2.39 13.10 -6.62
N GLN A 44 -2.81 12.12 -7.41
CA GLN A 44 -3.77 12.38 -8.49
C GLN A 44 -5.12 12.84 -7.96
N VAL A 45 -5.62 12.21 -6.91
CA VAL A 45 -6.88 12.64 -6.28
C VAL A 45 -6.71 14.05 -5.72
N LEU A 46 -5.58 14.36 -5.10
CA LEU A 46 -5.27 15.71 -4.63
C LEU A 46 -5.31 16.74 -5.77
N ASN A 47 -4.72 16.46 -6.93
CA ASN A 47 -4.77 17.34 -8.11
C ASN A 47 -6.18 17.59 -8.65
N ILE A 48 -7.10 16.63 -8.50
CA ILE A 48 -8.51 16.82 -8.89
C ILE A 48 -9.18 17.86 -7.96
N PHE A 49 -8.79 17.90 -6.68
CA PHE A 49 -9.35 18.84 -5.70
C PHE A 49 -8.58 20.17 -5.60
N LEU A 50 -7.26 20.15 -5.83
CA LEU A 50 -6.34 21.28 -5.78
C LEU A 50 -5.80 21.53 -7.18
N ALA A 51 -6.44 22.43 -7.92
CA ALA A 51 -6.14 22.73 -9.32
C ALA A 51 -4.84 23.57 -9.52
N ASP A 52 -4.04 23.81 -8.47
CA ASP A 52 -2.89 24.72 -8.51
C ASP A 52 -1.54 23.98 -8.45
N GLU A 53 -0.68 24.21 -9.45
CA GLU A 53 0.66 23.59 -9.57
C GLU A 53 1.58 23.96 -8.39
N GLN A 54 1.35 25.11 -7.73
CA GLN A 54 2.12 25.55 -6.55
C GLN A 54 2.03 24.58 -5.38
N SER A 55 0.86 23.94 -5.20
CA SER A 55 0.59 23.03 -4.06
C SER A 55 1.42 21.74 -4.12
N GLN A 56 1.79 21.29 -5.33
CA GLN A 56 2.60 20.08 -5.51
C GLN A 56 4.04 20.27 -5.00
N TYR A 57 4.65 21.44 -5.26
CA TYR A 57 6.01 21.73 -4.82
C TYR A 57 6.12 21.86 -3.30
N THR A 58 5.11 22.45 -2.64
CA THR A 58 5.04 22.55 -1.17
C THR A 58 4.96 21.17 -0.51
N LEU A 59 4.16 20.26 -1.07
CA LEU A 59 4.08 18.87 -0.60
C LEU A 59 5.41 18.12 -0.73
N ILE A 60 6.13 18.31 -1.84
CA ILE A 60 7.44 17.68 -2.05
C ILE A 60 8.46 18.21 -1.04
N ALA A 61 8.48 19.52 -0.78
CA ALA A 61 9.37 20.14 0.19
C ALA A 61 9.13 19.60 1.61
N GLN A 62 7.88 19.42 2.01
CA GLN A 62 7.55 18.86 3.34
C GLN A 62 7.88 17.36 3.44
N ILE A 63 7.62 16.57 2.40
CA ILE A 63 8.01 15.15 2.40
C ILE A 63 9.54 15.02 2.44
N SER A 64 10.28 15.93 1.80
CA SER A 64 11.74 16.03 1.91
C SER A 64 12.20 16.22 3.34
N GLU A 65 11.54 17.12 4.07
CA GLU A 65 11.81 17.44 5.46
C GLU A 65 11.54 16.24 6.37
N LEU A 66 10.42 15.55 6.15
CA LEU A 66 10.01 14.38 6.93
C LEU A 66 10.89 13.14 6.65
N THR A 67 11.43 12.99 5.45
CA THR A 67 12.25 11.84 5.04
C THR A 67 13.75 12.05 5.17
N GLY A 68 14.20 13.24 5.61
CA GLY A 68 15.61 13.53 5.85
C GLY A 68 16.47 13.54 4.60
N GLY A 69 15.93 14.02 3.46
CA GLY A 69 16.64 14.22 2.19
C GLY A 69 17.04 12.95 1.42
N ALA A 70 17.21 11.81 2.08
CA ALA A 70 17.76 10.59 1.48
C ALA A 70 16.84 9.89 0.46
N ASN A 71 15.55 10.22 0.43
CA ASN A 71 14.56 9.58 -0.44
C ASN A 71 13.92 10.55 -1.45
N LEU A 72 14.43 11.78 -1.53
CA LEU A 72 13.83 12.81 -2.36
C LEU A 72 13.93 12.50 -3.85
N ASP A 73 15.06 11.94 -4.27
CA ASP A 73 15.32 11.57 -5.66
C ASP A 73 14.31 10.55 -6.18
N ILE A 74 13.87 9.62 -5.34
CA ILE A 74 12.86 8.60 -5.69
C ILE A 74 11.51 9.27 -5.92
N ILE A 75 11.13 10.20 -5.05
CA ILE A 75 9.85 10.92 -5.15
C ILE A 75 9.85 11.84 -6.36
N LEU A 76 10.92 12.61 -6.57
CA LEU A 76 11.11 13.48 -7.73
C LEU A 76 11.12 12.69 -9.04
N PHE A 77 11.81 11.54 -9.06
CA PHE A 77 11.80 10.63 -10.20
C PHE A 77 10.38 10.15 -10.51
N ILE A 78 9.64 9.68 -9.51
CA ILE A 78 8.25 9.22 -9.67
C ILE A 78 7.37 10.35 -10.25
N ILE A 79 7.45 11.56 -9.70
CA ILE A 79 6.63 12.71 -10.12
C ILE A 79 7.00 13.19 -11.53
N ALA A 80 8.29 13.26 -11.87
CA ALA A 80 8.74 13.63 -13.22
C ALA A 80 8.17 12.69 -14.28
N HIS A 81 8.15 11.39 -14.00
CA HIS A 81 7.58 10.39 -14.89
C HIS A 81 6.05 10.48 -14.97
N LEU A 82 5.35 10.79 -13.86
CA LEU A 82 3.90 11.04 -13.91
C LEU A 82 3.52 12.18 -14.85
N ARG A 83 4.33 13.24 -14.91
CA ARG A 83 4.08 14.41 -15.76
C ARG A 83 4.26 14.06 -17.23
N GLU A 84 5.20 13.20 -17.58
CA GLU A 84 5.33 12.65 -18.94
C GLU A 84 4.15 11.76 -19.34
N TYR A 85 3.59 10.98 -18.41
CA TYR A 85 2.42 10.14 -18.68
C TYR A 85 1.12 10.92 -18.93
N SER A 86 1.03 12.18 -18.49
CA SER A 86 -0.11 13.06 -18.78
C SER A 86 -0.25 13.44 -20.27
N LEU A 87 0.78 13.19 -21.08
CA LEU A 87 0.79 13.48 -22.52
C LEU A 87 0.21 12.34 -23.39
N GLN A 88 -0.08 11.17 -22.81
CA GLN A 88 -0.66 10.03 -23.54
C GLN A 88 -2.16 9.96 -23.28
N GLY A 89 -2.94 9.81 -24.36
CA GLY A 89 -4.40 10.01 -24.37
C GLY A 89 -5.18 9.36 -23.21
N THR A 90 -6.32 9.96 -22.86
CA THR A 90 -7.17 9.68 -21.70
C THR A 90 -7.34 8.20 -21.34
N LEU A 91 -7.36 7.30 -22.33
CA LEU A 91 -7.48 5.85 -22.14
C LEU A 91 -6.26 5.21 -21.43
N VAL A 92 -5.03 5.62 -21.77
CA VAL A 92 -3.78 5.08 -21.19
C VAL A 92 -3.69 5.45 -19.70
N GLN A 93 -4.11 6.66 -19.36
CA GLN A 93 -4.15 7.16 -17.99
C GLN A 93 -5.10 6.32 -17.11
N TRP A 94 -6.32 6.03 -17.59
CA TRP A 94 -7.27 5.18 -16.87
C TRP A 94 -6.79 3.74 -16.70
N VAL A 95 -6.13 3.17 -17.72
CA VAL A 95 -5.53 1.83 -17.63
C VAL A 95 -4.39 1.81 -16.60
N GLY A 96 -3.53 2.83 -16.59
CA GLY A 96 -2.45 2.96 -15.62
C GLY A 96 -2.97 3.07 -14.18
N VAL A 97 -3.97 3.91 -13.95
CA VAL A 97 -4.64 4.01 -12.63
C VAL A 97 -5.26 2.67 -12.23
N GLY A 98 -5.94 2.00 -13.16
CA GLY A 98 -6.51 0.66 -12.92
C GLY A 98 -5.44 -0.36 -12.50
N ALA A 99 -4.29 -0.37 -13.18
CA ALA A 99 -3.17 -1.26 -12.85
C ALA A 99 -2.59 -0.99 -11.45
N LEU A 100 -2.43 0.30 -11.08
CA LEU A 100 -1.97 0.68 -9.75
C LEU A 100 -2.95 0.25 -8.65
N VAL A 101 -4.24 0.43 -8.89
CA VAL A 101 -5.31 -0.01 -7.96
C VAL A 101 -5.28 -1.53 -7.77
N ILE A 102 -5.13 -2.30 -8.86
CA ILE A 102 -5.01 -3.76 -8.80
C ILE A 102 -3.78 -4.20 -8.00
N SER A 103 -2.64 -3.55 -8.21
CA SER A 103 -1.40 -3.81 -7.46
C SER A 103 -1.59 -3.60 -5.95
N ALA A 104 -2.18 -2.45 -5.56
CA ALA A 104 -2.48 -2.13 -4.18
C ALA A 104 -3.48 -3.11 -3.54
N LEU A 105 -4.55 -3.49 -4.25
CA LEU A 105 -5.52 -4.49 -3.80
C LEU A 105 -4.90 -5.88 -3.63
N GLY A 106 -3.94 -6.24 -4.49
CA GLY A 106 -3.18 -7.49 -4.39
C GLY A 106 -2.37 -7.57 -3.10
N ALA A 107 -1.61 -6.52 -2.79
CA ALA A 107 -0.77 -6.43 -1.59
C ALA A 107 -1.57 -6.63 -0.29
N PHE A 108 -2.71 -5.94 -0.15
CA PHE A 108 -3.60 -6.11 1.01
C PHE A 108 -4.18 -7.53 1.10
N GLY A 109 -4.51 -8.14 -0.04
CA GLY A 109 -4.97 -9.52 -0.10
C GLY A 109 -3.93 -10.51 0.45
N HIS A 110 -2.65 -10.30 0.13
CA HIS A 110 -1.55 -11.10 0.64
C HIS A 110 -1.26 -10.84 2.13
N LEU A 111 -1.37 -9.60 2.59
CA LEU A 111 -1.29 -9.28 4.03
C LEU A 111 -2.37 -10.04 4.80
N GLN A 112 -3.63 -9.96 4.37
CA GLN A 112 -4.73 -10.62 5.06
C GLN A 112 -4.60 -12.14 5.04
N ALA A 113 -4.19 -12.71 3.89
CA ALA A 113 -3.90 -14.14 3.81
C ALA A 113 -2.79 -14.55 4.78
N SER A 114 -1.74 -13.72 4.89
CA SER A 114 -0.62 -13.98 5.79
C SER A 114 -1.04 -13.94 7.26
N LEU A 115 -1.82 -12.93 7.67
CA LEU A 115 -2.36 -12.86 9.02
C LEU A 115 -3.30 -14.02 9.33
N ASN A 116 -4.16 -14.39 8.39
CA ASN A 116 -5.08 -15.52 8.59
C ASN A 116 -4.32 -16.84 8.79
N THR A 117 -3.21 -17.05 8.08
CA THR A 117 -2.35 -18.23 8.27
C THR A 117 -1.66 -18.20 9.63
N ILE A 118 -1.05 -17.08 10.04
CA ILE A 118 -0.38 -16.94 11.36
C ILE A 118 -1.37 -17.17 12.51
N PHE A 119 -2.60 -16.65 12.38
CA PHE A 119 -3.64 -16.77 13.40
C PHE A 119 -4.52 -18.02 13.26
N ASN A 120 -4.19 -18.96 12.35
CA ASN A 120 -4.97 -20.17 12.09
C ASN A 120 -6.47 -19.91 11.84
N ILE A 121 -6.79 -18.81 11.18
CA ILE A 121 -8.16 -18.43 10.83
C ILE A 121 -8.58 -19.26 9.61
N ALA A 122 -9.48 -20.22 9.82
CA ALA A 122 -9.97 -21.09 8.75
C ALA A 122 -10.59 -20.25 7.61
N PRO A 123 -10.21 -20.51 6.35
CA PRO A 123 -10.83 -19.84 5.22
C PRO A 123 -12.32 -20.18 5.18
N HIS A 124 -13.18 -19.16 5.26
CA HIS A 124 -14.63 -19.37 5.16
C HIS A 124 -14.97 -20.05 3.82
N PRO A 125 -15.75 -21.14 3.82
CA PRO A 125 -16.02 -21.94 2.62
C PRO A 125 -16.89 -21.20 1.58
N ASP A 126 -17.71 -20.23 2.01
CA ASP A 126 -18.52 -19.40 1.11
C ASP A 126 -17.75 -18.18 0.58
N ARG A 127 -16.74 -18.41 -0.26
CA ARG A 127 -16.05 -17.32 -0.99
C ARG A 127 -16.69 -17.06 -2.34
N SER A 128 -17.80 -16.33 -2.35
CA SER A 128 -18.17 -15.62 -3.57
C SER A 128 -17.06 -14.61 -3.91
N ILE A 129 -16.47 -14.76 -5.10
CA ILE A 129 -15.41 -13.87 -5.63
C ILE A 129 -15.89 -12.41 -5.58
N PHE A 130 -17.19 -12.20 -5.83
CA PHE A 130 -17.87 -10.91 -5.78
C PHE A 130 -17.92 -10.30 -4.36
N VAL A 131 -18.19 -11.12 -3.33
CA VAL A 131 -18.23 -10.68 -1.93
C VAL A 131 -16.82 -10.32 -1.44
N THR A 132 -15.81 -11.08 -1.85
CA THR A 132 -14.40 -10.79 -1.54
C THR A 132 -13.92 -9.50 -2.22
N PHE A 133 -14.26 -9.31 -3.49
CA PHE A 133 -13.95 -8.09 -4.24
C PHE A 133 -14.59 -6.85 -3.59
N LYS A 134 -15.89 -6.91 -3.26
CA LYS A 134 -16.61 -5.79 -2.61
C LYS A 134 -15.99 -5.40 -1.27
N LYS A 135 -15.61 -6.38 -0.43
CA LYS A 135 -14.94 -6.13 0.85
C LYS A 135 -13.56 -5.49 0.67
N ARG A 136 -12.78 -5.93 -0.33
CA ARG A 136 -11.46 -5.36 -0.62
C ARG A 136 -11.54 -3.94 -1.15
N VAL A 137 -12.46 -3.66 -2.06
CA VAL A 137 -12.70 -2.29 -2.56
C VAL A 137 -13.05 -1.37 -1.40
N LEU A 138 -13.98 -1.77 -0.53
CA LEU A 138 -14.38 -0.96 0.63
C LEU A 138 -13.18 -0.64 1.56
N SER A 139 -12.32 -1.63 1.84
CA SER A 139 -11.12 -1.43 2.67
C SER A 139 -10.12 -0.48 2.01
N VAL A 140 -9.87 -0.62 0.70
CA VAL A 140 -8.97 0.27 -0.04
C VAL A 140 -9.54 1.68 -0.14
N THR A 141 -10.85 1.84 -0.32
CA THR A 141 -11.53 3.14 -0.26
C THR A 141 -11.32 3.82 1.09
N PHE A 142 -11.41 3.09 2.21
CA PHE A 142 -11.14 3.65 3.53
C PHE A 142 -9.68 4.09 3.70
N VAL A 143 -8.72 3.29 3.24
CA VAL A 143 -7.29 3.65 3.28
C VAL A 143 -7.01 4.88 2.43
N LEU A 144 -7.60 4.96 1.23
CA LEU A 144 -7.50 6.14 0.37
C LEU A 144 -8.10 7.38 1.01
N LEU A 145 -9.26 7.26 1.65
CA LEU A 145 -9.89 8.35 2.40
C LEU A 145 -8.98 8.87 3.50
N ILE A 146 -8.38 7.98 4.30
CA ILE A 146 -7.46 8.36 5.37
C ILE A 146 -6.22 9.03 4.79
N ALA A 147 -5.61 8.45 3.75
CA ALA A 147 -4.45 9.03 3.09
C ALA A 147 -4.74 10.42 2.51
N LEU A 148 -5.93 10.61 1.94
CA LEU A 148 -6.40 11.90 1.42
C LEU A 148 -6.64 12.91 2.55
N VAL A 149 -7.30 12.51 3.64
CA VAL A 149 -7.51 13.39 4.81
C VAL A 149 -6.18 13.85 5.39
N ILE A 150 -5.21 12.94 5.50
CA ILE A 150 -3.85 13.27 5.94
C ILE A 150 -3.24 14.32 4.99
N LEU A 151 -3.25 14.08 3.68
CA LEU A 151 -2.70 15.02 2.69
C LEU A 151 -3.39 16.38 2.70
N LEU A 152 -4.72 16.41 2.75
CA LEU A 152 -5.49 17.65 2.84
C LEU A 152 -5.26 18.41 4.14
N SER A 153 -4.86 17.72 5.21
CA SER A 153 -4.49 18.36 6.47
C SER A 153 -3.09 19.00 6.44
N PHE A 154 -2.24 18.60 5.47
CA PHE A 154 -0.90 19.16 5.28
C PHE A 154 -0.88 20.37 4.32
N VAL A 155 -1.96 20.55 3.55
CA VAL A 155 -2.23 21.74 2.73
C VAL A 155 -3.01 22.76 3.55
#